data_AF-A0A1Y4G8U2-F1
#
_entry.id   AF-A0A1Y4G8U2-F1
#
_cell.length_a   1.000
_cell.length_b   1.000
_cell.length_c   1.000
_cell.angle_alpha   90.00
_cell.angle_beta   90.00
_cell.angle_gamma   90.00
#
_symmetry.space_group_name_H-M   'P 1'
#
loop_
_entity.id
_entity.type
_entity.pdbx_description
1 polymer ?
#
loop_
_entity_poly.entity_id
_entity_poly.type
_entity_poly.pdbx_seq_one_letter_code
_entity_poly.pdbx_strand_id
1 'polypeptide(L)' 'MQARKYLYRGKTLAVEGHPTVNGTGYATYFTDRKGTRHILLYNDELKLRTAFEDAQADLDGFAQRRGLKEVQ' A
#
# COMPACT_ATOMS: atom_id res chain seq x y z
N MET A 1 2.47 -14.44 4.33
CA MET A 1 3.32 -13.23 4.35
C MET A 1 2.52 -12.11 4.98
N GLN A 2 3.09 -11.37 5.92
CA GLN A 2 2.41 -10.24 6.57
C GLN A 2 2.86 -8.95 5.88
N ALA A 3 1.91 -8.11 5.44
CA ALA A 3 2.23 -6.82 4.84
C ALA A 3 2.83 -5.89 5.89
N ARG A 4 3.94 -5.24 5.54
CA ARG A 4 4.49 -4.17 6.38
C ARG A 4 3.59 -2.97 6.26
N LYS A 5 3.43 -2.25 7.37
CA LYS A 5 2.54 -1.11 7.44
C LYS A 5 3.33 0.14 7.78
N TYR A 6 2.94 1.27 7.22
CA TYR A 6 3.62 2.54 7.43
C TYR A 6 2.64 3.66 7.80
N LEU A 7 3.05 4.55 8.70
CA LEU A 7 2.26 5.72 9.07
C LEU A 7 2.50 6.86 8.07
N TYR A 8 1.46 7.25 7.34
CA TYR A 8 1.48 8.36 6.41
C TYR A 8 0.34 9.33 6.70
N ARG A 9 0.67 10.58 7.07
CA ARG A 9 -0.32 11.65 7.34
C ARG A 9 -1.45 11.21 8.30
N GLY A 10 -1.09 10.46 9.34
CA GLY A 10 -2.04 9.94 10.33
C GLY A 10 -2.88 8.75 9.86
N LYS A 11 -2.51 8.12 8.74
CA LYS A 11 -3.16 6.93 8.17
C LYS A 11 -2.17 5.78 8.08
N THR A 12 -2.64 4.57 8.31
CA THR A 12 -1.82 3.36 8.14
C THR A 12 -1.92 2.89 6.69
N LEU A 13 -0.79 2.86 6.00
CA LEU A 13 -0.64 2.28 4.68
C LEU A 13 -0.27 0.80 4.80
N ALA A 14 -0.88 -0.05 3.99
CA ALA A 14 -0.52 -1.47 3.90
C ALA A 14 -0.75 -1.98 2.47
N VAL A 15 0.01 -2.99 2.05
CA VAL A 15 -0.28 -3.71 0.81
C VAL A 15 -1.40 -4.71 1.04
N GLU A 16 -2.38 -4.68 0.16
CA GLU A 16 -3.51 -5.60 0.21
C GLU A 16 -3.89 -6.08 -1.20
N GLY A 17 -4.61 -7.20 -1.24
CA GLY A 17 -5.19 -7.72 -2.48
C GLY A 17 -6.28 -6.80 -3.01
N HIS A 18 -6.26 -6.60 -4.32
CA HIS A 18 -7.26 -5.89 -5.10
C HIS A 18 -7.81 -6.84 -6.17
N PRO A 19 -9.11 -7.20 -6.12
CA PRO A 19 -9.74 -7.97 -7.18
C PRO A 19 -9.70 -7.19 -8.50
N THR A 20 -9.25 -7.85 -9.55
CA THR A 20 -9.23 -7.34 -10.93
C THR A 20 -10.05 -8.27 -11.81
N VAL A 21 -10.37 -7.83 -13.04
CA VAL A 21 -11.13 -8.63 -14.00
C VAL A 21 -10.48 -10.00 -14.28
N ASN A 22 -9.15 -10.08 -14.23
CA ASN A 22 -8.38 -11.27 -14.62
C ASN A 22 -7.66 -11.95 -13.45
N GLY A 23 -7.96 -11.60 -12.19
CA GLY A 23 -7.30 -12.20 -11.03
C GLY A 23 -7.14 -11.23 -9.86
N THR A 24 -6.08 -11.38 -9.08
CA THR A 24 -5.78 -10.50 -7.93
C THR A 24 -4.53 -9.68 -8.24
N GLY A 25 -4.67 -8.36 -8.21
CA GLY A 25 -3.55 -7.45 -8.12
C GLY A 25 -3.28 -7.06 -6.66
N TYR A 26 -2.19 -6.37 -6.42
CA TYR A 26 -1.79 -5.87 -5.10
C TYR A 26 -1.50 -4.39 -5.19
N ALA A 27 -2.01 -3.63 -4.23
CA ALA A 27 -1.82 -2.19 -4.17
C ALA A 27 -1.75 -1.71 -2.72
N THR A 28 -1.30 -0.48 -2.55
CA THR A 28 -1.27 0.17 -1.23
C THR A 28 -2.65 0.72 -0.89
N TYR A 29 -3.13 0.40 0.30
CA TYR A 29 -4.40 0.83 0.84
C TYR A 29 -4.23 1.64 2.14
N PHE A 30 -5.22 2.48 2.42
CA PHE A 30 -5.47 3.00 3.76
C PHE A 30 -6.96 2.98 4.08
N THR A 31 -7.28 2.98 5.36
CA THR A 31 -8.63 3.20 5.87
C THR A 31 -8.74 4.62 6.40
N ASP A 32 -9.77 5.37 5.97
CA ASP A 32 -10.04 6.70 6.51
C ASP A 32 -10.74 6.65 7.87
N ARG A 33 -10.98 7.81 8.48
CA ARG A 33 -11.65 7.91 9.79
C ARG A 33 -13.09 7.41 9.79
N LYS A 34 -13.72 7.29 8.61
CA LYS A 34 -15.09 6.79 8.45
C LYS A 34 -15.12 5.27 8.21
N GLY A 35 -13.95 4.61 8.20
CA GLY A 35 -13.84 3.18 7.91
C GLY A 35 -13.84 2.87 6.42
N THR A 36 -13.81 3.88 5.54
CA THR A 36 -13.76 3.63 4.10
C THR A 36 -12.34 3.26 3.68
N ARG A 37 -12.21 2.15 2.96
CA ARG A 37 -10.96 1.65 2.41
C ARG A 37 -10.68 2.31 1.06
N HIS A 38 -9.50 2.94 0.93
CA HIS A 38 -9.08 3.67 -0.25
C HIS A 38 -7.77 3.11 -0.79
N ILE A 39 -7.68 2.97 -2.12
CA ILE A 39 -6.42 2.70 -2.80
C ILE A 39 -5.62 4.00 -2.90
N LEU A 40 -4.33 3.95 -2.54
CA LEU A 40 -3.40 5.05 -2.74
C LEU A 40 -2.51 4.75 -3.94
N LEU A 41 -2.75 5.49 -5.03
CA LEU A 41 -1.91 5.46 -6.21
C LEU A 41 -1.10 6.74 -6.27
N TYR A 42 0.17 6.60 -6.64
CA TYR A 42 1.10 7.71 -6.81
C TYR A 42 1.95 7.36 -8.03
N ASN A 43 1.87 8.18 -9.08
CA ASN A 43 2.59 7.90 -10.33
C ASN A 43 4.06 7.58 -10.03
N ASP A 44 4.57 6.52 -10.65
CA ASP A 44 5.94 5.99 -10.53
C ASP A 44 6.40 5.48 -9.16
N GLU A 45 5.58 5.62 -8.11
CA GLU A 45 5.95 5.17 -6.75
C GLU A 45 5.02 4.13 -6.17
N LEU A 46 3.70 4.28 -6.35
CA LEU A 46 2.68 3.36 -5.84
C LEU A 46 1.69 3.06 -6.97
N LYS A 47 1.71 1.81 -7.44
CA LYS A 47 0.83 1.34 -8.52
C LYS A 47 0.30 -0.05 -8.23
N LEU A 48 -0.71 -0.45 -9.01
CA LEU A 48 -1.21 -1.81 -8.98
C LEU A 48 -0.13 -2.76 -9.55
N ARG A 49 0.22 -3.79 -8.78
CA ARG A 49 1.16 -4.85 -9.19
C ARG A 49 0.45 -6.19 -9.27
N THR A 50 1.03 -7.11 -10.03
CA THR A 50 0.54 -8.50 -10.09
C THR A 50 1.09 -9.34 -8.94
N ALA A 51 2.30 -9.02 -8.46
CA ALA A 51 2.93 -9.70 -7.32
C ALA A 51 2.82 -8.86 -6.04
N PHE A 52 2.67 -9.53 -4.90
CA PHE A 52 2.61 -8.90 -3.59
C PHE A 52 3.94 -8.24 -3.23
N GLU A 53 5.04 -8.93 -3.52
CA GLU A 53 6.41 -8.51 -3.23
C GLU A 53 6.76 -7.21 -3.95
N ASP A 54 6.33 -7.05 -5.20
CA ASP A 54 6.54 -5.82 -5.98
C ASP A 54 5.76 -4.64 -5.37
N ALA A 55 4.50 -4.86 -4.95
CA ALA A 55 3.71 -3.83 -4.30
C ALA A 55 4.29 -3.45 -2.93
N GLN A 56 4.85 -4.43 -2.20
CA GLN A 56 5.53 -4.19 -0.93
C GLN A 56 6.84 -3.43 -1.13
N ALA A 57 7.63 -3.76 -2.15
CA ALA A 57 8.84 -3.03 -2.49
C ALA A 57 8.56 -1.58 -2.90
N ASP A 58 7.48 -1.35 -3.67
CA ASP A 58 6.98 -0.01 -4.00
C ASP A 58 6.61 0.78 -2.72
N LEU A 59 5.87 0.15 -1.79
CA LEU A 59 5.49 0.77 -0.52
C LEU A 59 6.71 1.05 0.38
N ASP A 60 7.65 0.11 0.48
CA ASP A 60 8.88 0.25 1.23
C ASP A 60 9.74 1.41 0.67
N GLY A 61 9.86 1.49 -0.66
CA GLY A 61 10.55 2.58 -1.34
C GLY A 61 9.86 3.94 -1.13
N PHE A 62 8.53 3.97 -1.22
CA PHE A 62 7.72 5.15 -0.90
C PHE A 62 7.93 5.59 0.56
N ALA A 63 7.97 4.63 1.48
CA ALA A 63 8.21 4.86 2.90
C ALA A 63 9.61 5.41 3.16
N GLN A 64 10.64 4.83 2.54
CA GLN A 64 12.02 5.27 2.67
C GLN A 64 12.21 6.70 2.17
N ARG A 65 11.68 7.03 0.97
CA ARG A 65 11.80 8.39 0.38
C ARG A 65 11.14 9.46 1.24
N ARG A 66 10.10 9.10 2.01
CA ARG A 66 9.33 10.02 2.85
C ARG A 66 9.66 9.91 4.33
N GLY A 67 10.61 9.05 4.73
CA GLY A 67 10.97 8.82 6.12
C GLY A 67 9.79 8.31 6.96
N LEU A 68 8.92 7.47 6.41
CA LEU A 68 7.75 6.97 7.11
C LEU A 68 8.13 5.96 8.18
N LYS A 69 7.41 6.01 9.31
CA LYS A 69 7.58 5.07 10.41
C LYS A 69 6.82 3.77 10.12
N GLU A 70 7.50 2.63 10.24
CA GLU A 70 6.86 1.32 10.22
C GLU A 70 6.00 1.13 11.48
N VAL A 71 4.82 0.52 11.31
CA VAL A 71 3.89 0.21 12.38
C VAL A 71 3.49 -1.28 12.30
N GLN A 72 3.31 -1.93 13.45
CA GLN A 72 2.87 -3.34 13.53
C GLN A 72 1.36 -3.48 13.38
#